data_AF-W5STB9-F1
#
_entry.id   AF-W5STB9-F1
#
_cell.length_a   1.000
_cell.length_b   1.000
_cell.length_c   1.000
_cell.angle_alpha   90.00
_cell.angle_beta   90.00
_cell.angle_gamma   90.00
#
_symmetry.space_group_name_H-M   'P 1'
#
loop_
_entity.id
_entity.type
_entity.pdbx_description
1 polymer ?
#
loop_
_entity_poly.entity_id
_entity_poly.type
_entity_poly.pdbx_seq_one_letter_code
_entity_poly.pdbx_strand_id
1 'polypeptide(L)' 'MELAQPVITQQMVIAELTRAGINRDIAIDLSYRYYKNELTYKDIEYL' A
#
# COMPACT_ATOMS: atom_id res chain seq x y z
N MET A 1 -19.48 17.61 -1.51
CA MET A 1 -18.02 17.52 -1.25
C MET A 1 -17.69 16.05 -1.21
N GLU A 2 -17.25 15.48 -2.33
CA GLU A 2 -16.67 14.14 -2.31
C GLU A 2 -15.36 14.25 -1.54
N LEU A 3 -15.25 13.51 -0.44
CA LEU A 3 -14.03 13.41 0.35
C LEU A 3 -12.91 13.03 -0.62
N ALA A 4 -11.93 13.91 -0.80
CA ALA A 4 -10.77 13.64 -1.65
C ALA A 4 -10.16 12.33 -1.16
N GLN A 5 -10.40 11.25 -1.92
CA GLN A 5 -9.84 9.95 -1.58
C GLN A 5 -8.32 10.15 -1.54
N PRO A 6 -7.65 9.81 -0.42
CA PRO A 6 -6.21 9.93 -0.38
C PRO A 6 -5.67 9.08 -1.52
N VAL A 7 -4.99 9.71 -2.47
CA VAL A 7 -4.33 9.00 -3.55
C VAL A 7 -3.17 8.24 -2.91
N ILE A 8 -3.40 6.97 -2.61
CA ILE A 8 -2.39 6.13 -1.97
C ILE A 8 -1.35 5.78 -3.01
N THR A 9 -0.20 6.43 -2.91
CA THR A 9 0.94 6.21 -3.80
C THR A 9 1.72 4.96 -3.36
N GLN A 10 2.45 4.33 -4.30
CA GLN A 10 3.31 3.19 -3.96
C GLN A 10 4.32 3.54 -2.86
N GLN A 11 4.84 4.77 -2.86
CA GLN A 11 5.77 5.23 -1.83
C GLN A 11 5.14 5.26 -0.44
N MET A 12 3.86 5.65 -0.32
CA MET A 12 3.16 5.60 0.96
C MET A 12 3.00 4.17 1.45
N VAL A 13 2.55 3.25 0.58
CA VAL A 13 2.43 1.83 0.92
C VAL A 13 3.78 1.24 1.35
N ILE A 14 4.84 1.51 0.59
CA ILE A 14 6.18 1.03 0.92
C ILE A 14 6.64 1.59 2.27
N ALA A 15 6.39 2.87 2.55
CA ALA A 15 6.78 3.51 3.80
C ALA A 15 6.02 2.96 5.02
N GLU A 16 4.72 2.70 4.89
CA GLU A 16 3.91 2.09 5.95
C GLU A 16 4.33 0.63 6.21
N LEU A 17 4.47 -0.17 5.15
CA LEU A 17 4.89 -1.57 5.27
C LEU A 17 6.31 -1.69 5.85
N THR A 18 7.23 -0.84 5.40
CA THR A 18 8.59 -0.83 5.97
C THR A 18 8.58 -0.40 7.44
N ARG A 19 7.71 0.54 7.83
CA ARG A 19 7.52 0.93 9.24
C ARG A 19 6.91 -0.18 10.09
N ALA A 20 6.03 -1.01 9.52
CA ALA A 20 5.48 -2.20 10.16
C ALA A 20 6.51 -3.35 10.30
N GLY A 21 7.74 -3.17 9.81
CA GLY A 21 8.79 -4.18 9.86
C GLY A 21 8.76 -5.17 8.69
N ILE A 22 7.95 -4.92 7.66
CA ILE A 22 7.94 -5.72 6.44
C ILE A 22 9.19 -5.40 5.61
N ASN A 23 9.80 -6.44 5.05
CA ASN A 23 10.94 -6.29 4.16
C ASN A 23 10.57 -5.39 2.97
N ARG A 24 11.45 -4.43 2.65
CA ARG A 24 11.24 -3.46 1.56
C ARG A 24 10.94 -4.12 0.22
N ASP A 25 11.54 -5.27 -0.09
CA ASP A 25 11.29 -5.99 -1.34
C ASP A 25 9.86 -6.57 -1.38
N ILE A 26 9.36 -7.06 -0.24
CA ILE A 26 7.97 -7.50 -0.08
C ILE A 26 7.03 -6.31 -0.19
N ALA A 27 7.39 -5.17 0.41
CA ALA A 27 6.60 -3.95 0.35
C ALA A 27 6.49 -3.39 -1.09
N ILE A 28 7.56 -3.51 -1.89
CA ILE A 28 7.56 -3.15 -3.30
C ILE A 28 6.63 -4.08 -4.09
N ASP A 29 6.71 -5.40 -3.88
CA ASP A 29 5.83 -6.37 -4.54
C ASP A 29 4.35 -6.13 -4.22
N LEU A 30 4.02 -5.90 -2.94
CA LEU A 30 2.66 -5.58 -2.49
C LEU A 30 2.15 -4.25 -3.09
N SER A 31 3.01 -3.23 -3.17
CA SER A 31 2.66 -1.95 -3.81
C SER A 31 2.40 -2.07 -5.32
N TYR A 32 3.06 -3.04 -5.98
CA TYR A 32 2.87 -3.32 -7.39
C TYR A 32 1.54 -4.05 -7.64
N ARG A 33 1.20 -5.01 -6.79
CA ARG A 33 -0.09 -5.73 -6.82
C ARG A 33 -1.27 -4.81 -6.52
N TYR A 34 -1.11 -3.86 -5.59
CA TYR A 34 -2.09 -2.81 -5.35
C TYR A 34 -2.40 -2.00 -6.62
N TYR A 35 -1.35 -1.61 -7.36
CA TYR A 35 -1.49 -0.88 -8.63
C TYR A 35 -2.17 -1.70 -9.74
N LYS A 36 -2.09 -3.02 -9.67
CA LYS A 36 -2.74 -3.93 -10.63
C LYS A 36 -4.18 -4.29 -10.24
N ASN A 37 -4.73 -3.68 -9.18
CA ASN A 37 -6.02 -4.04 -8.57
C ASN A 37 -6.08 -5.50 -8.10
N GLU A 38 -4.93 -6.12 -7.83
CA GLU A 38 -4.87 -7.48 -7.28
C GLU A 38 -4.97 -7.47 -5.75
N LEU A 39 -4.79 -6.30 -5.12
CA LEU A 39 -4.88 -6.05 -3.68
C LEU A 39 -5.53 -4.68 -3.43
N THR A 40 -6.37 -4.57 -2.40
CA THR A 40 -7.03 -3.32 -2.03
C THR A 40 -6.45 -2.73 -0.76
N TYR A 41 -6.74 -1.46 -0.47
CA TYR A 41 -6.12 -0.74 0.66
C TYR A 41 -6.52 -1.37 1.98
N LYS A 42 -7.74 -1.93 2.04
CA LYS A 42 -8.25 -2.68 3.18
C LYS A 42 -7.43 -3.94 3.47
N ASP A 43 -6.87 -4.58 2.45
CA ASP A 43 -6.03 -5.78 2.64
C ASP A 43 -4.66 -5.42 3.21
N ILE A 44 -4.18 -4.20 2.91
CA ILE A 44 -2.91 -3.65 3.42
C ILE A 44 -3.07 -3.14 4.87
N GLU A 45 -4.21 -2.54 5.21
CA GLU A 45 -4.50 -2.06 6.57
C GLU A 45 -4.58 -3.17 7.63
N TYR A 46 -4.79 -4.42 7.21
CA TYR A 46 -4.90 -5.58 8.09
C TYR A 46 -3.59 -6.39 8.24
N LEU A 47 -2.48 -5.95 7.62
CA LEU A 47 -1.14 -6.53 7.74
C LEU A 47 -0.29 -5.76 8.76
#